data_AF-A0A059LC71-F1
#
_entry.id   AF-A0A059LC71-F1
#
_cell.length_a   1.000
_cell.length_b   1.000
_cell.length_c   1.000
_cell.angle_alpha   90.00
_cell.angle_beta   90.00
_cell.angle_gamma   90.00
#
_symmetry.space_group_name_H-M   'P 1'
#
loop_
_entity.id
_entity.type
_entity.pdbx_description
1 polymer ?
#
loop_
_entity_poly.entity_id
_entity_poly.type
_entity_poly.pdbx_seq_one_letter_code
_entity_poly.pdbx_strand_id
1 'polypeptide(L)'
;MLSSSRLALSLALGLALLGAALCDDCSGHGRRDSEGRCVCESPWPSPHSRGWTGPDCSMPVFGSSEESEDLTAWCQGDSCHRLEPNAWSCFALPFAWGEGNWRYFTLSLERTSETGDPDIFGAFVTEQGAAALTPSSSSFQFQDTSASDGRPTNLRMAKADYRAAPGEKSPSDPRGAMLCVHAYGSKPATFDLRAFRS
;
A
#
# COMPACT_ATOMS: atom_id res chain seq x y z
N MET A 1 53.13 -30.28 36.12
CA MET A 1 53.28 -29.26 35.06
C MET A 1 52.91 -29.90 33.73
N LEU A 2 51.66 -29.76 33.27
CA LEU A 2 51.21 -30.20 31.94
C LEU A 2 49.91 -29.46 31.55
N SER A 3 50.08 -28.54 30.59
CA SER A 3 49.21 -28.28 29.42
C SER A 3 47.72 -27.96 29.63
N SER A 4 47.41 -26.69 29.92
CA SER A 4 46.05 -26.10 29.87
C SER A 4 45.91 -25.08 28.72
N SER A 5 46.31 -25.43 27.50
CA SER A 5 46.39 -24.46 26.38
C SER A 5 45.73 -24.91 25.06
N ARG A 6 44.73 -25.81 25.10
CA ARG A 6 44.04 -26.29 23.88
C ARG A 6 42.52 -26.17 23.85
N LEU A 7 41.88 -25.62 24.88
CA LEU A 7 40.41 -25.50 24.93
C LEU A 7 39.85 -24.15 24.44
N ALA A 8 40.70 -23.15 24.19
CA ALA A 8 40.24 -21.81 23.80
C ALA A 8 40.04 -21.61 22.28
N LEU A 9 40.47 -22.56 21.44
CA LEU A 9 40.49 -22.36 19.98
C LEU A 9 39.28 -22.94 19.23
N SER A 10 38.45 -23.76 19.89
CA SER A 10 37.29 -24.40 19.25
C SER A 10 35.99 -23.59 19.33
N LEU A 11 35.95 -22.51 20.12
CA LEU A 11 34.72 -21.70 20.28
C LEU A 11 34.62 -20.53 19.29
N ALA A 12 35.70 -20.15 18.62
CA ALA A 12 35.73 -19.00 17.70
C ALA A 12 35.27 -19.32 16.27
N LEU A 13 35.19 -20.61 15.88
CA LEU A 13 34.84 -21.01 14.51
C LEU A 13 33.35 -21.31 14.31
N GLY A 14 32.55 -21.34 15.39
CA GLY A 14 31.11 -21.62 15.33
C GLY A 14 30.22 -20.40 15.04
N LEU A 15 30.74 -19.16 15.17
CA LEU A 15 29.93 -17.94 15.00
C LEU A 15 29.93 -17.34 13.58
N ALA A 16 30.80 -17.80 12.68
CA ALA A 16 30.92 -17.21 11.34
C ALA A 16 29.85 -17.69 10.34
N LEU A 17 29.09 -18.74 10.65
CA LEU A 17 28.07 -19.33 9.75
C LEU A 17 26.63 -18.86 10.03
N LEU A 18 26.41 -18.00 11.02
CA LEU A 18 25.09 -17.40 11.30
C LEU A 18 24.91 -15.98 10.72
N GLY A 19 25.92 -15.42 10.06
CA GLY A 19 25.91 -14.03 9.59
C GLY A 19 25.28 -13.78 8.21
N ALA A 20 24.87 -14.82 7.48
CA ALA A 20 24.43 -14.68 6.09
C ALA A 20 22.90 -14.60 5.88
N ALA A 21 22.10 -14.64 6.96
CA ALA A 21 20.64 -14.64 6.89
C ALA A 21 20.00 -13.32 7.38
N LEU A 22 20.76 -12.22 7.39
CA LEU A 22 20.28 -10.89 7.82
C LEU A 22 20.20 -9.89 6.65
N CYS A 23 20.16 -10.37 5.41
CA CYS A 23 19.79 -9.50 4.29
C CYS A 23 18.29 -9.26 4.35
N ASP A 24 17.90 -8.01 4.62
CA ASP A 24 16.53 -7.49 4.57
C ASP A 24 15.73 -8.10 3.41
N ASP A 25 14.92 -9.10 3.74
CA ASP A 25 14.13 -9.89 2.80
C ASP A 25 12.78 -9.20 2.62
N CYS A 26 12.78 -8.10 1.86
CA CYS A 26 11.56 -7.36 1.50
C CYS A 26 10.67 -7.03 2.70
N SER A 27 11.29 -6.45 3.74
CA SER A 27 10.66 -6.10 5.02
C SER A 27 9.94 -7.26 5.73
N GLY A 28 10.27 -8.51 5.39
CA GLY A 28 9.61 -9.72 5.90
C GLY A 28 8.24 -10.01 5.29
N HIS A 29 7.90 -9.34 4.19
CA HIS A 29 6.57 -9.34 3.58
C HIS A 29 6.60 -9.62 2.07
N GLY A 30 7.65 -10.29 1.63
CA GLY A 30 7.87 -10.62 0.23
C GLY A 30 9.08 -11.50 0.03
N ARG A 31 9.41 -11.72 -1.24
CA ARG A 31 10.59 -12.46 -1.67
C ARG A 31 11.25 -11.74 -2.84
N ARG A 32 12.57 -11.85 -2.98
CA ARG A 32 13.26 -11.34 -4.17
C ARG A 32 13.01 -12.24 -5.39
N ASP A 33 12.76 -11.63 -6.56
CA ASP A 33 12.74 -12.31 -7.84
C ASP A 33 14.17 -12.54 -8.39
N SER A 34 14.28 -13.12 -9.59
CA SER A 34 15.57 -13.37 -10.25
C SER A 34 16.33 -12.10 -10.64
N GLU A 35 15.68 -10.95 -10.63
CA GLU A 35 16.27 -9.63 -10.91
C GLU A 35 16.63 -8.89 -9.60
N GLY A 36 16.40 -9.51 -8.44
CA GLY A 36 16.66 -8.93 -7.13
C GLY A 36 15.59 -7.96 -6.63
N ARG A 37 14.45 -7.82 -7.33
CA ARG A 37 13.32 -6.95 -6.94
C ARG A 37 12.41 -7.67 -5.95
N CYS A 38 11.76 -6.92 -5.06
CA CYS A 38 10.81 -7.49 -4.12
C CYS A 38 9.47 -7.80 -4.80
N VAL A 39 9.01 -9.04 -4.61
CA VAL A 39 7.66 -9.52 -4.95
C VAL A 39 6.90 -9.67 -3.65
N CYS A 40 5.95 -8.76 -3.42
CA CYS A 40 5.23 -8.68 -2.16
C CYS A 40 4.19 -9.77 -2.01
N GLU A 41 3.90 -10.11 -0.75
CA GLU A 41 2.83 -11.04 -0.39
C GLU A 41 1.46 -10.37 -0.54
N SER A 42 0.59 -11.01 -1.32
CA SER A 42 -0.80 -10.59 -1.50
C SER A 42 -0.98 -9.08 -1.80
N PRO A 43 -0.30 -8.51 -2.82
CA PRO A 43 -0.36 -7.06 -3.10
C PRO A 43 -1.76 -6.58 -3.50
N TRP A 44 -2.65 -7.51 -3.82
CA TRP A 44 -4.08 -7.29 -4.03
C TRP A 44 -4.89 -8.21 -3.12
N PRO A 45 -5.00 -7.90 -1.82
CA PRO A 45 -5.67 -8.75 -0.85
C PRO A 45 -7.17 -8.83 -1.13
N SER A 46 -7.80 -9.93 -0.72
CA SER A 46 -9.27 -10.06 -0.72
C SER A 46 -9.92 -9.10 0.28
N PRO A 47 -11.23 -8.82 0.17
CA PRO A 47 -11.96 -8.05 1.18
C PRO A 47 -11.71 -8.56 2.61
N HIS A 48 -11.52 -7.64 3.54
CA HIS A 48 -11.24 -7.92 4.96
C HIS A 48 -9.95 -8.71 5.22
N SER A 49 -8.97 -8.57 4.33
CA SER A 49 -7.64 -9.17 4.51
C SER A 49 -6.53 -8.15 4.26
N ARG A 50 -5.34 -8.45 4.78
CA ARG A 50 -4.16 -7.60 4.66
C ARG A 50 -3.14 -8.22 3.70
N GLY A 51 -2.48 -7.37 2.93
CA GLY A 51 -1.33 -7.70 2.09
C GLY A 51 -0.28 -6.60 2.15
N TRP A 52 0.67 -6.62 1.23
CA TRP A 52 1.80 -5.70 1.22
C TRP A 52 2.16 -5.23 -0.18
N THR A 53 2.64 -3.99 -0.27
CA THR A 53 3.08 -3.36 -1.51
C THR A 53 4.29 -2.46 -1.28
N GLY A 54 4.82 -1.91 -2.37
CA GLY A 54 5.98 -1.02 -2.36
C GLY A 54 7.28 -1.66 -2.82
N PRO A 55 8.34 -0.86 -3.03
CA PRO A 55 9.62 -1.32 -3.56
C PRO A 55 10.29 -2.40 -2.69
N ASP A 56 10.00 -2.39 -1.38
CA ASP A 56 10.53 -3.29 -0.37
C ASP A 56 9.43 -4.03 0.41
N CYS A 57 8.17 -3.95 -0.03
CA CYS A 57 7.01 -4.56 0.64
C CYS A 57 6.74 -4.04 2.07
N SER A 58 7.17 -2.82 2.38
CA SER A 58 6.92 -2.18 3.68
C SER A 58 5.53 -1.54 3.83
N MET A 59 4.79 -1.34 2.73
CA MET A 59 3.52 -0.62 2.76
C MET A 59 2.34 -1.61 2.90
N PRO A 60 1.54 -1.54 3.98
CA PRO A 60 0.41 -2.42 4.15
C PRO A 60 -0.72 -2.09 3.16
N VAL A 61 -1.37 -3.12 2.64
CA VAL A 61 -2.57 -3.01 1.79
C VAL A 61 -3.75 -3.67 2.49
N PHE A 62 -4.86 -2.95 2.60
CA PHE A 62 -6.10 -3.41 3.23
C PHE A 62 -7.16 -3.65 2.16
N GLY A 63 -7.62 -4.88 2.02
CA GLY A 63 -8.69 -5.22 1.08
C GLY A 63 -10.03 -4.75 1.60
N SER A 64 -10.70 -3.86 0.88
CA SER A 64 -12.03 -3.36 1.22
C SER A 64 -13.12 -4.18 0.50
N SER A 65 -14.36 -4.13 0.97
CA SER A 65 -15.50 -4.69 0.22
C SER A 65 -16.09 -3.64 -0.73
N GLU A 66 -16.59 -4.07 -1.90
CA GLU A 66 -17.22 -3.18 -2.90
C GLU A 66 -18.41 -2.38 -2.34
N GLU A 67 -19.09 -2.94 -1.35
CA GLU A 67 -20.34 -2.40 -0.82
C GLU A 67 -20.18 -1.58 0.47
N SER A 68 -18.97 -1.40 1.01
CA SER A 68 -18.83 -0.70 2.29
C SER A 68 -18.96 0.81 2.13
N GLU A 69 -19.76 1.43 3.01
CA GLU A 69 -19.80 2.89 3.14
C GLU A 69 -18.55 3.43 3.84
N ASP A 70 -17.99 2.67 4.78
CA ASP A 70 -16.74 2.97 5.49
C ASP A 70 -15.70 1.88 5.18
N LEU A 71 -14.66 2.26 4.47
CA LEU A 71 -13.64 1.36 3.95
C LEU A 71 -12.59 1.00 5.02
N THR A 72 -12.50 1.74 6.13
CA THR A 72 -11.58 1.46 7.24
C THR A 72 -12.24 0.71 8.39
N ALA A 73 -13.58 0.72 8.49
CA ALA A 73 -14.33 0.14 9.60
C ALA A 73 -13.84 -1.24 10.04
N TRP A 74 -13.58 -2.15 9.09
CA TRP A 74 -13.18 -3.53 9.40
C TRP A 74 -11.75 -3.65 9.93
N CYS A 75 -10.85 -2.75 9.56
CA CYS A 75 -9.42 -2.80 9.89
C CYS A 75 -9.04 -1.81 11.00
N GLN A 76 -10.01 -1.20 11.70
CA GLN A 76 -9.72 -0.27 12.79
C GLN A 76 -8.93 -0.92 13.94
N GLY A 77 -9.17 -2.20 14.22
CA GLY A 77 -8.40 -2.96 15.21
C GLY A 77 -6.91 -3.11 14.84
N ASP A 78 -6.60 -3.08 13.55
CA ASP A 78 -5.23 -3.10 13.02
C ASP A 78 -4.67 -1.69 12.78
N SER A 79 -5.38 -0.65 13.25
CA SER A 79 -4.96 0.75 13.12
C SER A 79 -4.78 1.23 11.67
N CYS A 80 -5.47 0.65 10.69
CA CYS A 80 -5.34 1.05 9.27
C CYS A 80 -5.72 2.52 8.99
N HIS A 81 -6.50 3.12 9.91
CA HIS A 81 -6.97 4.50 9.92
C HIS A 81 -6.04 5.45 10.71
N ARG A 82 -4.98 4.92 11.33
CA ARG A 82 -3.99 5.70 12.09
C ARG A 82 -2.63 5.56 11.42
N LEU A 83 -2.07 6.69 11.04
CA LEU A 83 -0.77 6.77 10.40
C LEU A 83 0.23 7.39 11.37
N GLU A 84 1.33 6.69 11.61
CA GLU A 84 2.51 7.29 12.23
C GLU A 84 3.16 8.31 11.29
N PRO A 85 4.00 9.23 11.81
CA PRO A 85 4.78 10.14 10.98
C PRO A 85 5.54 9.42 9.86
N ASN A 86 5.33 9.84 8.60
CA ASN A 86 5.91 9.26 7.38
C ASN A 86 5.49 7.80 7.10
N ALA A 87 4.32 7.38 7.60
CA ALA A 87 3.79 6.04 7.34
C ALA A 87 2.80 6.04 6.17
N TRP A 88 2.73 4.89 5.47
CA TRP A 88 1.81 4.61 4.38
C TRP A 88 0.73 3.62 4.82
N SER A 89 -0.48 3.77 4.29
CA SER A 89 -1.54 2.76 4.32
C SER A 89 -2.27 2.74 2.98
N CYS A 90 -2.35 1.58 2.34
CA CYS A 90 -3.02 1.41 1.06
C CYS A 90 -4.30 0.59 1.20
N PHE A 91 -5.27 0.82 0.31
CA PHE A 91 -6.56 0.16 0.29
C PHE A 91 -6.82 -0.39 -1.10
N ALA A 92 -7.02 -1.70 -1.21
CA ALA A 92 -7.47 -2.34 -2.43
C ALA A 92 -9.01 -2.32 -2.45
N LEU A 93 -9.57 -1.67 -3.45
CA LEU A 93 -10.98 -1.36 -3.60
C LEU A 93 -11.52 -2.16 -4.78
N PRO A 94 -12.08 -3.36 -4.56
CA PRO A 94 -12.68 -4.10 -5.64
C PRO A 94 -13.80 -3.27 -6.26
N PHE A 95 -13.85 -3.27 -7.58
CA PHE A 95 -14.85 -2.53 -8.33
C PHE A 95 -14.99 -3.18 -9.70
N ALA A 96 -16.21 -3.59 -10.05
CA ALA A 96 -16.52 -4.19 -11.34
C ALA A 96 -16.53 -3.11 -12.45
N TRP A 97 -15.34 -2.68 -12.89
CA TRP A 97 -15.19 -1.61 -13.89
C TRP A 97 -15.92 -1.92 -15.21
N GLY A 98 -15.91 -3.19 -15.61
CA GLY A 98 -16.53 -3.69 -16.84
C GLY A 98 -18.05 -3.75 -16.80
N GLU A 99 -18.64 -3.77 -15.61
CA GLU A 99 -20.08 -3.97 -15.41
C GLU A 99 -20.80 -2.66 -15.04
N GLY A 100 -22.08 -2.56 -15.39
CA GLY A 100 -22.96 -1.47 -14.94
C GLY A 100 -22.86 -0.13 -15.70
N ASN A 101 -23.76 0.78 -15.31
CA ASN A 101 -23.99 2.11 -15.90
C ASN A 101 -23.30 3.24 -15.13
N TRP A 102 -22.30 2.93 -14.30
CA TRP A 102 -21.57 3.93 -13.52
C TRP A 102 -20.85 4.92 -14.44
N ARG A 103 -20.74 6.17 -13.97
CA ARG A 103 -20.08 7.27 -14.71
C ARG A 103 -18.85 7.78 -14.00
N TYR A 104 -18.86 7.73 -12.67
CA TYR A 104 -17.80 8.21 -11.82
C TYR A 104 -17.59 7.24 -10.66
N PHE A 105 -16.35 7.09 -10.24
CA PHE A 105 -15.98 6.51 -8.96
C PHE A 105 -15.56 7.65 -8.04
N THR A 106 -16.14 7.72 -6.84
CA THR A 106 -15.85 8.79 -5.88
C THR A 106 -15.55 8.24 -4.50
N LEU A 107 -14.48 8.74 -3.89
CA LEU A 107 -14.12 8.46 -2.49
C LEU A 107 -14.03 9.78 -1.73
N SER A 108 -14.44 9.74 -0.46
CA SER A 108 -14.28 10.85 0.47
C SER A 108 -13.29 10.45 1.54
N LEU A 109 -12.24 11.24 1.72
CA LEU A 109 -11.33 11.14 2.86
C LEU A 109 -11.63 12.28 3.82
N GLU A 110 -11.89 11.93 5.07
CA GLU A 110 -12.12 12.89 6.14
C GLU A 110 -11.02 12.78 7.19
N ARG A 111 -10.39 13.91 7.53
CA ARG A 111 -9.41 13.96 8.62
C ARG A 111 -10.15 14.00 9.95
N THR A 112 -9.82 13.07 10.86
CA THR A 112 -10.47 12.98 12.18
C THR A 112 -9.64 13.57 13.31
N SER A 113 -8.36 13.90 13.07
CA SER A 113 -7.48 14.58 14.03
C SER A 113 -7.08 16.00 13.61
N GLU A 114 -6.94 16.91 14.58
CA GLU A 114 -6.47 18.29 14.32
C GLU A 114 -4.95 18.39 14.08
N THR A 115 -4.22 17.29 14.25
CA THR A 115 -2.76 17.24 14.10
C THR A 115 -2.33 16.11 13.17
N GLY A 116 -1.27 16.37 12.39
CA GLY A 116 -0.77 15.46 11.35
C GLY A 116 -1.54 15.68 10.05
N ASP A 117 -0.81 15.94 8.96
CA ASP A 117 -1.41 16.14 7.63
C ASP A 117 -1.32 14.83 6.85
N PRO A 118 -2.44 14.11 6.66
CA PRO A 118 -2.50 13.01 5.70
C PRO A 118 -2.60 13.61 4.30
N ASP A 119 -1.65 13.29 3.44
CA ASP A 119 -1.80 13.50 2.01
C ASP A 119 -2.34 12.23 1.37
N ILE A 120 -3.12 12.42 0.31
CA ILE A 120 -3.70 11.31 -0.44
C ILE A 120 -2.99 11.14 -1.77
N PHE A 121 -2.52 9.93 -2.05
CA PHE A 121 -1.97 9.54 -3.34
C PHE A 121 -2.70 8.31 -3.88
N GLY A 122 -3.30 8.44 -5.05
CA GLY A 122 -3.79 7.29 -5.80
C GLY A 122 -2.91 7.00 -7.00
N ALA A 123 -2.78 5.73 -7.35
CA ALA A 123 -2.28 5.31 -8.65
C ALA A 123 -3.16 4.16 -9.16
N PHE A 124 -3.63 4.27 -10.40
CA PHE A 124 -4.18 3.13 -11.13
C PHE A 124 -3.01 2.36 -11.70
N VAL A 125 -2.95 1.06 -11.43
CA VAL A 125 -1.87 0.20 -11.92
C VAL A 125 -2.49 -1.06 -12.54
N THR A 126 -2.36 -1.18 -13.86
CA THR A 126 -2.35 -2.47 -14.54
C THR A 126 -0.92 -2.74 -14.98
N GLU A 127 -0.21 -3.54 -14.18
CA GLU A 127 0.77 -4.57 -14.58
C GLU A 127 1.62 -4.98 -13.37
N GLN A 128 1.98 -6.27 -13.33
CA GLN A 128 2.87 -6.86 -12.35
C GLN A 128 4.30 -6.33 -12.55
N GLY A 129 4.76 -5.45 -11.68
CA GLY A 129 6.17 -5.07 -11.63
C GLY A 129 6.40 -3.72 -10.98
N ALA A 130 7.09 -3.72 -9.85
CA ALA A 130 7.50 -2.53 -9.13
C ALA A 130 8.40 -1.64 -10.00
N ALA A 131 7.90 -0.47 -10.38
CA ALA A 131 8.71 0.65 -10.79
C ALA A 131 8.20 1.90 -10.07
N ALA A 132 9.14 2.66 -9.51
CA ALA A 132 8.90 3.85 -8.71
C ALA A 132 7.87 4.79 -9.34
N LEU A 133 7.04 5.37 -8.46
CA LEU A 133 6.09 6.45 -8.75
C LEU A 133 6.79 7.56 -9.54
N THR A 134 6.68 7.46 -10.86
CA THR A 134 7.14 8.49 -11.79
C THR A 134 5.89 8.92 -12.56
N PRO A 135 5.66 10.23 -12.78
CA PRO A 135 4.50 10.70 -13.53
C PRO A 135 4.61 10.18 -14.97
N SER A 136 3.95 9.06 -15.27
CA SER A 136 3.82 8.54 -16.62
C SER A 136 2.37 8.63 -17.05
N SER A 137 2.19 8.90 -18.34
CA SER A 137 0.91 9.18 -19.00
C SER A 137 -0.11 8.03 -19.00
N SER A 138 0.15 6.95 -18.26
CA SER A 138 -0.68 5.74 -18.16
C SER A 138 -1.28 5.50 -16.77
N SER A 139 -1.07 6.39 -15.79
CA SER A 139 -1.66 6.29 -14.44
C SER A 139 -2.40 7.57 -14.07
N PHE A 140 -3.62 7.46 -13.51
CA PHE A 140 -4.22 8.62 -12.84
C PHE A 140 -3.59 8.74 -11.47
N GLN A 141 -2.92 9.86 -11.26
CA GLN A 141 -2.40 10.27 -9.97
C GLN A 141 -3.21 11.48 -9.54
N PHE A 142 -3.90 11.36 -8.41
CA PHE A 142 -4.34 12.54 -7.68
C PHE A 142 -3.42 12.71 -6.50
N GLN A 143 -3.06 13.96 -6.25
CA GLN A 143 -2.44 14.41 -5.02
C GLN A 143 -3.36 15.48 -4.48
N ASP A 144 -3.83 15.30 -3.25
CA ASP A 144 -4.51 16.36 -2.52
C ASP A 144 -3.78 16.63 -1.20
N THR A 145 -3.45 17.91 -1.02
CA THR A 145 -2.80 18.48 0.18
C THR A 145 -3.77 19.32 1.01
N SER A 146 -5.07 19.33 0.65
CA SER A 146 -6.11 20.10 1.33
C SER A 146 -6.38 19.62 2.75
N ALA A 147 -5.83 18.48 3.19
CA ALA A 147 -5.94 18.00 4.57
C ALA A 147 -5.51 19.04 5.62
N SER A 148 -4.69 20.04 5.25
CA SER A 148 -4.35 21.17 6.13
C SER A 148 -5.56 22.02 6.58
N ASP A 149 -6.65 22.08 5.80
CA ASP A 149 -7.83 22.90 6.09
C ASP A 149 -8.97 22.16 6.81
N GLY A 150 -8.81 20.85 7.03
CA GLY A 150 -9.77 20.00 7.74
C GLY A 150 -11.07 19.70 6.98
N ARG A 151 -11.15 19.99 5.68
CA ARG A 151 -12.31 19.64 4.86
C ARG A 151 -12.19 18.22 4.32
N PRO A 152 -13.32 17.52 4.09
CA PRO A 152 -13.31 16.27 3.36
C PRO A 152 -12.77 16.48 1.93
N THR A 153 -11.82 15.65 1.54
CA THR A 153 -11.33 15.57 0.17
C THR A 153 -12.18 14.59 -0.61
N ASN A 154 -12.76 15.03 -1.72
CA ASN A 154 -13.48 14.15 -2.65
C ASN A 154 -12.63 13.84 -3.87
N LEU A 155 -12.28 12.57 -4.01
CA LEU A 155 -11.53 12.04 -5.14
C LEU A 155 -12.52 11.52 -6.14
N ARG A 156 -12.41 11.92 -7.40
CA ARG A 156 -13.35 11.52 -8.46
C ARG A 156 -12.59 11.08 -9.70
N MET A 157 -12.93 9.90 -10.21
CA MET A 157 -12.46 9.43 -11.52
C MET A 157 -13.65 9.21 -12.45
N ALA A 158 -13.58 9.71 -13.69
CA ALA A 158 -14.58 9.41 -14.70
C ALA A 158 -14.30 8.07 -15.40
N LYS A 159 -15.37 7.37 -15.81
CA LYS A 159 -15.25 6.12 -16.59
C LYS A 159 -14.47 6.27 -17.88
N ALA A 160 -14.61 7.41 -18.55
CA ALA A 160 -13.93 7.70 -19.82
C ALA A 160 -12.44 8.01 -19.65
N ASP A 161 -12.05 8.41 -18.44
CA ASP A 161 -10.66 8.70 -18.11
C ASP A 161 -9.90 7.39 -17.92
N TYR A 162 -10.56 6.35 -17.38
CA TYR A 162 -10.00 5.00 -17.33
C TYR A 162 -9.63 4.50 -18.74
N ARG A 163 -8.33 4.44 -19.02
CA ARG A 163 -7.77 3.90 -20.26
C ARG A 163 -6.92 2.69 -19.89
N ALA A 164 -7.20 1.55 -20.52
CA ALA A 164 -6.24 0.46 -20.57
C ALA A 164 -4.92 0.99 -21.16
N ALA A 165 -3.78 0.50 -20.68
CA ALA A 165 -2.50 0.94 -21.19
C ALA A 165 -2.42 0.72 -22.71
N PRO A 166 -1.76 1.60 -23.48
CA PRO A 166 -1.65 1.44 -24.93
C PRO A 166 -1.06 0.08 -25.31
N GLY A 167 -1.86 -0.78 -25.95
CA GLY A 167 -1.44 -2.13 -26.35
C GLY A 167 -1.96 -3.26 -25.45
N GLU A 168 -2.51 -2.96 -24.27
CA GLU A 168 -3.27 -3.94 -23.50
C GLU A 168 -4.65 -4.12 -24.16
N LYS A 169 -4.97 -5.36 -24.56
CA LYS A 169 -6.39 -5.75 -24.63
C LYS A 169 -6.93 -5.49 -23.24
N SER A 170 -7.92 -4.59 -23.12
CA SER A 170 -8.61 -4.25 -21.87
C SER A 170 -8.50 -5.43 -20.92
N PRO A 171 -7.69 -5.35 -19.84
CA PRO A 171 -7.46 -6.51 -18.98
C PRO A 171 -8.85 -7.05 -18.65
N SER A 172 -9.07 -8.33 -18.96
CA SER A 172 -10.34 -9.01 -18.72
C SER A 172 -10.67 -8.85 -17.24
N ASP A 173 -11.50 -7.84 -16.96
CA ASP A 173 -11.76 -7.20 -15.67
C ASP A 173 -10.56 -6.64 -14.90
N PRO A 174 -10.40 -5.30 -14.85
CA PRO A 174 -9.57 -4.71 -13.80
C PRO A 174 -10.17 -5.09 -12.45
N ARG A 175 -9.34 -5.55 -11.52
CA ARG A 175 -9.81 -6.10 -10.22
C ARG A 175 -10.33 -5.03 -9.25
N GLY A 176 -10.17 -3.74 -9.56
CA GLY A 176 -10.56 -2.62 -8.70
C GLY A 176 -9.63 -1.41 -8.80
N ALA A 177 -9.66 -0.52 -7.80
CA ALA A 177 -8.72 0.60 -7.61
C ALA A 177 -7.83 0.36 -6.39
N MET A 178 -6.65 0.98 -6.36
CA MET A 178 -5.81 1.05 -5.15
C MET A 178 -5.63 2.51 -4.73
N LEU A 179 -5.91 2.79 -3.47
CA LEU A 179 -5.77 4.11 -2.85
C LEU A 179 -4.68 4.04 -1.78
N CYS A 180 -3.71 4.94 -1.78
CA CYS A 180 -2.71 5.01 -0.73
C CYS A 180 -2.76 6.37 0.00
N VAL A 181 -2.64 6.32 1.33
CA VAL A 181 -2.64 7.50 2.20
C VAL A 181 -1.28 7.56 2.88
N HIS A 182 -0.68 8.75 2.91
CA HIS A 182 0.64 8.97 3.51
C HIS A 182 0.60 10.17 4.47
N ALA A 183 1.09 10.00 5.68
CA ALA A 183 1.17 11.10 6.65
C ALA A 183 2.55 11.78 6.59
N TYR A 184 2.64 13.06 6.21
CA TYR A 184 3.90 13.80 6.20
C TYR A 184 4.21 14.54 7.51
N GLY A 185 3.22 14.64 8.41
CA GLY A 185 3.35 15.37 9.66
C GLY A 185 4.29 14.69 10.67
N SER A 186 4.86 15.47 11.59
CA SER A 186 5.66 14.97 12.72
C SER A 186 4.83 14.35 13.85
N LYS A 187 3.51 14.27 13.66
CA LYS A 187 2.54 13.74 14.62
C LYS A 187 1.70 12.67 13.93
N PRO A 188 1.26 11.64 14.67
CA PRO A 188 0.31 10.68 14.14
C PRO A 188 -0.96 11.37 13.63
N ALA A 189 -1.49 10.87 12.52
CA ALA A 189 -2.73 11.33 11.91
C ALA A 189 -3.78 10.21 11.96
N THR A 190 -5.05 10.57 12.09
CA THR A 190 -6.16 9.65 11.89
C THR A 190 -7.10 10.14 10.79
N PHE A 191 -7.66 9.20 10.04
CA PHE A 191 -8.56 9.50 8.93
C PHE A 191 -9.71 8.49 8.82
N ASP A 192 -10.81 8.93 8.25
CA ASP A 192 -11.91 8.07 7.82
C ASP A 192 -11.94 8.05 6.30
N LEU A 193 -12.08 6.86 5.71
CA LEU A 193 -12.20 6.70 4.26
C LEU A 193 -13.59 6.15 3.94
N ARG A 194 -14.37 6.90 3.18
CA ARG A 194 -15.75 6.55 2.87
C ARG A 194 -16.00 6.50 1.37
N ALA A 195 -16.83 5.54 0.95
CA ALA A 195 -17.35 5.53 -0.40
C ALA A 195 -18.45 6.60 -0.52
N PHE A 196 -18.37 7.45 -1.55
CA PHE A 196 -19.42 8.44 -1.78
C PHE A 196 -20.54 7.81 -2.61
N ARG A 197 -21.73 7.71 -2.02
CA ARG A 197 -22.95 7.29 -2.74
C ARG A 197 -23.70 8.53 -3.21
N SER A 198 -23.90 8.64 -4.52
CA SER A 198 -24.67 9.73 -5.16
C SER A 198 -26.18 9.55 -4.99
#